data_AF-A0A382GKL4-F1
#
_entry.id   AF-A0A382GKL4-F1
#
_cell.length_a   1.000
_cell.length_b   1.000
_cell.length_c   1.000
_cell.angle_alpha   90.00
_cell.angle_beta   90.00
_cell.angle_gamma   90.00
#
_symmetry.space_group_name_H-M   'P 1'
#
loop_
_entity.id
_entity.type
_entity.pdbx_description
1 polymer ?
#
loop_
_entity_poly.entity_id
_entity_poly.type
_entity_poly.pdbx_seq_one_letter_code
_entity_poly.pdbx_strand_id
1 'polypeptide(L)'
;FGGLRIRWEPVEQSYWIEITSSLAFAQTRLSPGDVTDARIGGWRTRASIAEFFTGGATNLGLVQNGRLTATGETLEEVQARVLGGTEGIPLFVKTPGFLTFGARAAWQVHPQLALTIIVENLTDRNYRWHGSGVDAPGFNLQLNTQFTF
;
A
#
# COMPACT_ATOMS: atom_id res chain seq x y z
N PHE A 1 14.53 -5.41 0.51
CA PHE A 1 13.31 -6.15 0.86
C PHE A 1 13.52 -7.62 0.54
N GLY A 2 12.73 -8.53 1.11
CA GLY A 2 12.94 -9.97 0.94
C GLY A 2 11.72 -10.78 1.36
N GLY A 3 11.89 -12.09 1.46
CA GLY A 3 10.81 -13.00 1.83
C GLY A 3 11.31 -14.43 1.98
N LEU A 4 10.51 -15.26 2.64
CA LEU A 4 10.75 -16.69 2.77
C LEU A 4 9.65 -17.46 2.02
N ARG A 5 10.01 -18.60 1.43
CA ARG A 5 9.04 -19.55 0.88
C ARG A 5 9.38 -20.94 1.37
N ILE A 6 8.40 -21.64 1.90
CA ILE A 6 8.53 -23.02 2.34
C ILE A 6 7.47 -23.81 1.58
N ARG A 7 7.92 -24.74 0.73
CA ARG A 7 7.05 -25.65 -0.01
C ARG A 7 7.12 -27.04 0.58
N TRP A 8 5.96 -27.64 0.77
CA TRP A 8 5.79 -29.04 1.11
C TRP A 8 5.11 -29.76 -0.06
N GLU A 9 5.76 -30.83 -0.51
CA GLU A 9 5.32 -31.67 -1.63
C GLU A 9 5.46 -33.14 -1.21
N PRO A 10 4.34 -33.83 -0.89
CA PRO A 10 4.34 -35.25 -0.61
C PRO A 10 4.70 -36.09 -1.86
N VAL A 11 5.51 -37.13 -1.67
CA VAL A 11 6.07 -37.96 -2.76
C VAL A 11 5.01 -38.66 -3.62
N GLU A 12 3.89 -39.09 -3.01
CA GLU A 12 2.88 -39.92 -3.67
C GLU A 12 1.57 -39.16 -3.98
N GLN A 13 1.49 -37.85 -3.71
CA GLN A 13 0.28 -37.07 -3.98
C GLN A 13 0.50 -36.07 -5.10
N SER A 14 -0.60 -35.70 -5.75
CA SER A 14 -0.60 -34.78 -6.88
C SER A 14 -0.79 -33.31 -6.49
N TYR A 15 -0.42 -32.94 -5.25
CA TYR A 15 -0.56 -31.59 -4.74
C TYR A 15 0.66 -31.13 -3.95
N TRP A 16 0.84 -29.81 -3.87
CA TRP A 16 1.81 -29.18 -2.98
C TRP A 16 1.18 -27.97 -2.30
N ILE A 17 1.74 -27.59 -1.14
CA ILE A 17 1.38 -26.40 -0.39
C ILE A 17 2.64 -25.58 -0.15
N GLU A 18 2.57 -24.27 -0.35
CA GLU A 18 3.65 -23.33 -0.12
C GLU A 18 3.17 -22.22 0.81
N ILE A 19 3.88 -22.00 1.92
CA ILE A 19 3.73 -20.81 2.74
C ILE A 19 4.77 -19.78 2.31
N THR A 20 4.35 -18.54 2.16
CA THR A 20 5.20 -17.43 1.75
C THR A 20 5.16 -16.30 2.78
N SER A 21 6.26 -15.59 2.91
CA SER A 21 6.31 -14.32 3.60
C SER A 21 6.98 -13.27 2.71
N SER A 22 6.54 -12.03 2.85
CA SER A 22 7.19 -10.86 2.24
C SER A 22 7.45 -9.83 3.32
N LEU A 23 8.65 -9.26 3.32
CA LEU A 23 9.06 -8.30 4.34
C LEU A 23 9.98 -7.21 3.81
N ALA A 24 9.86 -6.05 4.43
CA ALA A 24 10.80 -4.96 4.31
C ALA A 24 10.98 -4.31 5.69
N PHE A 25 12.23 -4.04 6.07
CA PHE A 25 12.50 -3.18 7.22
C PHE A 25 12.08 -1.75 6.91
N ALA A 26 11.85 -0.95 7.96
CA ALA A 26 11.50 0.45 7.80
C ALA A 26 12.60 1.20 7.03
N GLN A 27 12.19 2.01 6.05
CA GLN A 27 13.08 2.90 5.33
C GLN A 27 13.11 4.24 6.06
N THR A 28 14.24 4.58 6.67
CA THR A 28 14.42 5.82 7.45
C THR A 28 15.03 6.96 6.64
N ARG A 29 15.41 6.70 5.38
CA ARG A 29 15.96 7.68 4.45
C ARG A 29 15.38 7.45 3.06
N LEU A 30 14.61 8.42 2.59
CA LEU A 30 14.09 8.47 1.23
C LEU A 30 15.14 9.07 0.28
N SER A 31 15.07 8.69 -1.00
CA SER A 31 15.84 9.37 -2.04
C SER A 31 15.32 10.80 -2.23
N PRO A 32 16.13 11.75 -2.76
CA PRO A 32 15.64 13.09 -3.04
C PRO A 32 14.39 13.11 -3.93
N GLY A 33 14.32 12.22 -4.92
CA GLY A 33 13.14 12.06 -5.78
C GLY A 33 11.89 11.64 -5.00
N ASP A 34 12.02 10.61 -4.15
CA ASP A 34 10.92 10.12 -3.32
C ASP A 34 10.42 11.17 -2.32
N VAL A 35 11.32 11.99 -1.75
CA VAL A 35 10.96 13.09 -0.84
C VAL A 35 10.06 14.11 -1.55
N THR A 36 10.35 14.41 -2.81
CA THR A 36 9.57 15.39 -3.60
C THR A 36 8.36 14.78 -4.33
N ASP A 37 8.20 13.46 -4.32
CA ASP A 37 7.04 12.79 -4.92
C ASP A 37 5.79 12.98 -4.02
N ALA A 38 4.68 13.41 -4.62
CA ALA A 38 3.44 13.71 -3.91
C ALA A 38 2.74 12.48 -3.28
N ARG A 39 3.05 11.27 -3.75
CA ARG A 39 2.51 9.98 -3.30
C ARG A 39 3.43 9.28 -2.29
N ILE A 40 4.74 9.50 -2.38
CA ILE A 40 5.73 8.87 -1.50
C ILE A 40 6.08 9.79 -0.32
N GLY A 41 6.82 10.86 -0.58
CA GLY A 41 7.19 11.86 0.43
C GLY A 41 6.03 12.77 0.82
N GLY A 42 4.93 12.75 0.07
CA GLY A 42 3.77 13.58 0.35
C GLY A 42 4.10 15.06 0.19
N TRP A 43 4.87 15.43 -0.85
CA TRP A 43 5.25 16.82 -1.07
C TRP A 43 4.03 17.74 -1.15
N ARG A 44 4.00 18.79 -0.34
CA ARG A 44 2.92 19.79 -0.30
C ARG A 44 3.48 21.19 -0.40
N THR A 45 2.76 22.04 -1.13
CA THR A 45 3.06 23.46 -1.31
C THR A 45 1.85 24.28 -0.88
N ARG A 46 2.03 25.60 -0.75
CA ARG A 46 0.90 26.51 -0.47
C ARG A 46 -0.21 26.33 -1.51
N ALA A 47 0.17 26.27 -2.79
CA ALA A 47 -0.76 26.10 -3.91
C ALA A 47 -1.53 24.77 -3.86
N SER A 48 -0.85 23.63 -3.64
CA SER A 48 -1.55 22.34 -3.63
C SER A 48 -2.48 22.17 -2.43
N ILE A 49 -2.13 22.76 -1.28
CA ILE A 49 -3.03 22.82 -0.13
C ILE A 49 -4.26 23.68 -0.45
N ALA A 50 -4.07 24.86 -1.06
CA ALA A 50 -5.18 25.73 -1.46
C ALA A 50 -6.14 25.03 -2.42
N GLU A 51 -5.61 24.44 -3.49
CA GLU A 51 -6.38 23.72 -4.50
C GLU A 51 -7.25 22.60 -3.87
N PHE A 52 -6.66 21.77 -2.99
CA PHE A 52 -7.43 20.74 -2.31
C PHE A 52 -8.45 21.34 -1.33
N PHE A 53 -8.08 22.35 -0.54
CA PHE A 53 -8.96 22.96 0.46
C PHE A 53 -10.22 23.58 -0.17
N THR A 54 -10.05 24.39 -1.22
CA THR A 54 -11.15 25.09 -1.89
C THR A 54 -11.94 24.21 -2.85
N GLY A 55 -11.32 23.12 -3.35
CA GLY A 55 -11.97 22.15 -4.23
C GLY A 55 -12.34 20.87 -3.49
N GLY A 56 -11.42 19.90 -3.48
CA GLY A 56 -11.66 18.55 -3.00
C GLY A 56 -12.23 18.46 -1.58
N ALA A 57 -11.64 19.17 -0.62
CA ALA A 57 -12.10 19.18 0.77
C ALA A 57 -13.49 19.81 0.92
N THR A 58 -13.81 20.83 0.12
CA THR A 58 -15.15 21.42 0.07
C THR A 58 -16.16 20.42 -0.51
N ASN A 59 -15.83 19.75 -1.62
CA ASN A 59 -16.67 18.72 -2.24
C ASN A 59 -16.91 17.51 -1.32
N LEU A 60 -15.94 17.18 -0.46
CA LEU A 60 -16.03 16.13 0.53
C LEU A 60 -16.74 16.58 1.83
N GLY A 61 -17.17 17.85 1.94
CA GLY A 61 -17.80 18.41 3.14
C GLY A 61 -16.84 18.60 4.33
N LEU A 62 -15.54 18.49 4.10
CA LEU A 62 -14.47 18.68 5.08
C LEU A 62 -14.17 20.16 5.34
N VAL A 63 -14.58 21.04 4.43
CA VAL A 63 -14.52 22.50 4.58
C VAL A 63 -15.93 23.06 4.45
N GLN A 64 -16.33 23.89 5.41
CA GLN A 64 -17.60 24.61 5.41
C GLN A 64 -17.36 26.05 5.82
N ASN A 65 -17.99 27.01 5.11
CA ASN A 65 -17.82 28.44 5.38
C ASN A 65 -16.34 28.88 5.43
N GLY A 66 -15.50 28.32 4.56
CA GLY A 66 -14.07 28.63 4.48
C GLY A 66 -13.21 28.07 5.63
N ARG A 67 -13.76 27.15 6.45
CA ARG A 67 -13.07 26.56 7.59
C ARG A 67 -13.10 25.04 7.54
N LEU A 68 -12.01 24.38 7.96
CA LEU A 68 -12.02 22.93 8.16
C LEU A 68 -13.03 22.55 9.24
N THR A 69 -13.92 21.62 8.92
CA THR A 69 -14.95 21.12 9.86
C THR A 69 -14.33 20.48 11.10
N ALA A 70 -13.17 19.82 10.95
CA ALA A 70 -12.52 19.10 12.04
C ALA A 70 -11.81 20.00 13.06
N THR A 71 -11.28 21.14 12.64
CA THR A 71 -10.41 21.99 13.49
C THR A 71 -10.85 23.44 13.58
N GLY A 72 -11.76 23.88 12.71
CA GLY A 72 -12.15 25.27 12.57
C GLY A 72 -11.15 26.15 11.82
N GLU A 73 -10.02 25.61 11.36
CA GLU A 73 -8.93 26.40 10.75
C GLU A 73 -9.31 26.96 9.36
N THR A 74 -8.88 28.19 9.05
CA THR A 74 -8.91 28.75 7.69
C THR A 74 -7.81 28.15 6.81
N LEU A 75 -7.85 28.43 5.51
CA LEU A 75 -6.81 27.99 4.58
C LEU A 75 -5.41 28.49 5.01
N GLU A 76 -5.31 29.75 5.41
CA GLU A 76 -4.05 30.37 5.82
C GLU A 76 -3.49 29.71 7.09
N GLU A 77 -4.37 29.42 8.05
CA GLU A 77 -4.01 28.73 9.31
C GLU A 77 -3.51 27.30 9.01
N VAL A 78 -4.18 26.57 8.12
CA VAL A 78 -3.74 25.23 7.68
C VAL A 78 -2.39 25.29 6.97
N GLN A 79 -2.21 26.24 6.05
CA GLN A 79 -0.94 26.40 5.33
C GLN A 79 0.20 26.77 6.29
N ALA A 80 -0.04 27.66 7.24
CA ALA A 80 0.94 28.03 8.25
C ALA A 80 1.32 26.84 9.14
N ARG A 81 0.34 26.07 9.61
CA ARG A 81 0.58 24.88 10.44
C ARG A 81 1.33 23.78 9.69
N VAL A 82 0.93 23.48 8.46
CA VAL A 82 1.52 22.39 7.68
C VAL A 82 2.90 22.77 7.18
N LEU A 83 3.10 23.98 6.64
CA LEU A 83 4.34 24.34 5.95
C LEU A 83 5.35 25.06 6.86
N GLY A 84 4.94 25.58 8.01
CA GLY A 84 5.83 26.32 8.92
C GLY A 84 6.48 27.56 8.29
N GLY A 85 5.84 28.17 7.28
CA GLY A 85 6.36 29.33 6.55
C GLY A 85 7.27 29.00 5.34
N THR A 86 7.47 27.72 5.02
CA THR A 86 8.19 27.31 3.80
C THR A 86 7.26 27.26 2.59
N GLU A 87 7.84 27.36 1.38
CA GLU A 87 7.08 27.23 0.12
C GLU A 87 6.58 25.79 -0.13
N GLY A 88 7.28 24.79 0.42
CA GLY A 88 6.84 23.40 0.39
C GLY A 88 7.68 22.46 1.25
N ILE A 89 7.04 21.39 1.73
CA ILE A 89 7.65 20.36 2.56
C ILE A 89 7.21 18.95 2.17
N PRO A 90 8.01 17.90 2.46
CA PRO A 90 7.50 16.53 2.51
C PRO A 90 6.73 16.31 3.82
N LEU A 91 5.56 15.67 3.73
CA LEU A 91 4.84 15.21 4.93
C LEU A 91 5.42 13.91 5.50
N PHE A 92 6.12 13.14 4.66
CA PHE A 92 6.73 11.87 5.01
C PHE A 92 8.19 11.83 4.55
N VAL A 93 9.08 11.45 5.45
CA VAL A 93 10.52 11.28 5.18
C VAL A 93 11.00 9.86 5.43
N LYS A 94 10.06 8.96 5.74
CA LYS A 94 10.29 7.55 6.08
C LYS A 94 9.10 6.71 5.67
N THR A 95 9.36 5.45 5.35
CA THR A 95 8.33 4.45 5.04
C THR A 95 8.38 3.35 6.09
N PRO A 96 7.25 3.00 6.75
CA PRO A 96 7.21 1.90 7.71
C PRO A 96 7.65 0.57 7.08
N GLY A 97 8.23 -0.30 7.90
CA GLY A 97 8.48 -1.68 7.52
C GLY A 97 7.20 -2.52 7.57
N PHE A 98 7.23 -3.65 6.88
CA PHE A 98 6.13 -4.61 6.90
C PHE A 98 6.63 -6.05 6.90
N LEU A 99 5.74 -6.93 7.35
CA LEU A 99 5.80 -8.37 7.19
C LEU A 99 4.38 -8.81 6.88
N THR A 100 4.22 -9.56 5.80
CA THR A 100 2.96 -10.19 5.39
C THR A 100 3.19 -11.67 5.12
N PHE A 101 2.11 -12.44 5.23
CA PHE A 101 2.10 -13.87 4.96
C PHE A 101 1.13 -14.18 3.83
N GLY A 102 1.43 -15.21 3.06
CA GLY A 102 0.57 -15.76 2.02
C GLY A 102 0.71 -17.27 1.94
N ALA A 103 -0.19 -17.89 1.21
CA ALA A 103 -0.16 -19.33 0.95
C ALA A 103 -0.49 -19.60 -0.51
N ARG A 104 0.10 -20.66 -1.06
CA ARG A 104 -0.25 -21.19 -2.38
C ARG A 104 -0.46 -22.68 -2.26
N ALA A 105 -1.40 -23.21 -3.00
CA ALA A 105 -1.57 -24.64 -3.15
C ALA A 105 -1.87 -24.93 -4.62
N ALA A 106 -1.27 -25.98 -5.16
CA ALA A 106 -1.69 -26.49 -6.46
C ALA A 106 -1.99 -27.98 -6.34
N TRP A 107 -2.98 -28.44 -7.09
CA TRP A 107 -3.47 -29.81 -7.04
C TRP A 107 -3.94 -30.26 -8.43
N GLN A 108 -3.37 -31.36 -8.91
CA GLN A 108 -3.92 -32.11 -10.04
C GLN A 108 -5.10 -32.96 -9.54
N VAL A 109 -6.31 -32.40 -9.63
CA VAL A 109 -7.54 -33.06 -9.19
C VAL A 109 -8.02 -34.15 -10.16
N HIS A 110 -7.62 -34.07 -11.43
CA HIS A 110 -7.91 -35.04 -12.49
C HIS A 110 -6.77 -35.04 -13.50
N PRO A 111 -6.49 -36.12 -14.27
CA PRO A 111 -5.45 -36.12 -15.30
C PRO A 111 -5.48 -34.95 -16.31
N GLN A 112 -6.66 -34.34 -16.49
CA GLN A 112 -6.89 -33.22 -17.39
C GLN A 112 -7.16 -31.89 -16.67
N LEU A 113 -7.26 -31.86 -15.34
CA LEU A 113 -7.63 -30.65 -14.58
C LEU A 113 -6.68 -30.42 -13.40
N ALA A 114 -6.08 -29.23 -13.37
CA ALA A 114 -5.31 -28.73 -12.25
C ALA A 114 -5.96 -27.47 -11.66
N LEU A 115 -5.91 -27.36 -10.34
CA LEU A 115 -6.34 -26.17 -9.59
C LEU A 115 -5.13 -25.54 -8.92
N THR A 116 -5.08 -24.22 -8.88
CA THR A 116 -4.13 -23.47 -8.06
C THR A 116 -4.89 -22.43 -7.25
N ILE A 117 -4.67 -22.41 -5.95
CA ILE A 117 -5.22 -21.43 -5.02
C ILE A 117 -4.06 -20.59 -4.53
N ILE A 118 -4.22 -19.27 -4.58
CA ILE A 118 -3.24 -18.29 -4.10
C ILE A 118 -3.95 -17.37 -3.13
N VAL A 119 -3.43 -17.28 -1.91
CA VAL A 119 -3.89 -16.36 -0.89
C VAL A 119 -2.73 -15.44 -0.52
N GLU A 120 -2.93 -14.13 -0.62
CA GLU A 120 -1.92 -13.12 -0.32
C GLU A 120 -2.42 -12.20 0.81
N ASN A 121 -1.47 -11.67 1.59
CA ASN A 121 -1.74 -10.78 2.70
C ASN A 121 -2.78 -11.32 3.70
N LEU A 122 -2.54 -12.54 4.21
CA LEU A 122 -3.43 -13.28 5.12
C LEU A 122 -3.85 -12.49 6.38
N THR A 123 -3.05 -11.51 6.79
CA THR A 123 -3.29 -10.67 7.98
C THR A 123 -3.90 -9.32 7.64
N ASP A 124 -4.31 -9.10 6.39
CA ASP A 124 -4.90 -7.86 5.87
C ASP A 124 -4.11 -6.60 6.27
N ARG A 125 -2.78 -6.66 6.13
CA ARG A 125 -1.91 -5.55 6.52
C ARG A 125 -1.92 -4.49 5.43
N ASN A 126 -2.14 -3.23 5.81
CA ASN A 126 -1.85 -2.11 4.94
C ASN A 126 -0.33 -1.87 4.89
N TYR A 127 0.27 -1.96 3.70
CA TYR A 127 1.70 -1.72 3.49
C TYR A 127 2.00 -1.19 2.10
N ARG A 128 3.19 -0.60 1.93
CA ARG A 128 3.73 -0.15 0.65
C ARG A 128 5.07 -0.79 0.39
N TRP A 129 5.33 -1.13 -0.86
CA TRP A 129 6.70 -1.34 -1.31
C TRP A 129 7.42 0.02 -1.34
N HIS A 130 8.63 0.07 -0.79
CA HIS A 130 9.44 1.30 -0.75
C HIS A 130 9.61 1.87 -2.16
N GLY A 131 9.36 3.18 -2.33
CA GLY A 131 9.46 3.88 -3.61
C GLY A 131 8.28 3.65 -4.58
N SER A 132 7.29 2.82 -4.25
CA SER A 132 6.18 2.53 -5.17
C SER A 132 5.12 3.65 -5.24
N GLY A 133 4.92 4.36 -4.12
CA GLY A 133 3.85 5.35 -3.98
C GLY A 133 2.44 4.75 -4.04
N VAL A 134 2.30 3.43 -3.88
CA VAL A 134 1.01 2.72 -3.90
C VAL A 134 0.93 1.71 -2.75
N ASP A 135 -0.25 1.65 -2.14
CA ASP A 135 -0.57 0.60 -1.18
C ASP A 135 -0.75 -0.74 -1.89
N ALA A 136 -0.20 -1.79 -1.29
CA ALA A 136 -0.44 -3.15 -1.74
C ALA A 136 -1.92 -3.53 -1.51
N PRO A 137 -2.47 -4.50 -2.27
CA PRO A 137 -3.77 -5.07 -1.97
C PRO A 137 -3.85 -5.57 -0.52
N GLY A 138 -5.04 -5.47 0.08
CA GLY A 138 -5.38 -6.13 1.33
C GLY A 138 -5.40 -7.65 1.19
N PHE A 139 -6.14 -8.35 2.04
CA PHE A 139 -6.39 -9.78 1.85
C PHE A 139 -6.87 -10.06 0.41
N ASN A 140 -6.21 -10.99 -0.28
CA ASN A 140 -6.57 -11.36 -1.65
C ASN A 140 -6.55 -12.87 -1.85
N LEU A 141 -7.52 -13.37 -2.62
CA LEU A 141 -7.66 -14.76 -3.00
C LEU A 141 -7.80 -14.87 -4.52
N GLN A 142 -7.00 -15.73 -5.13
CA GLN A 142 -7.07 -16.11 -6.54
C GLN A 142 -7.22 -17.63 -6.67
N LEU A 143 -8.10 -18.04 -7.58
CA LEU A 143 -8.27 -19.42 -8.02
C LEU A 143 -7.95 -19.49 -9.52
N ASN A 144 -6.98 -20.32 -9.88
CA ASN A 144 -6.62 -20.60 -11.26
C ASN A 144 -6.95 -22.06 -11.59
N THR A 145 -7.49 -22.29 -12.77
CA THR A 145 -7.83 -23.62 -13.27
C THR A 145 -7.13 -23.84 -14.60
N GLN A 146 -6.44 -24.98 -14.75
CA GLN A 146 -5.82 -25.38 -16.00
C GLN A 146 -6.45 -26.68 -16.48
N PHE A 147 -6.94 -26.69 -17.72
CA PHE A 147 -7.52 -27.86 -18.36
C PHE A 147 -6.72 -28.25 -19.60
N THR A 148 -6.41 -29.54 -19.77
CA THR A 148 -5.64 -30.08 -20.90
C THR A 148 -6.50 -31.08 -21.67
N PHE A 149 -6.59 -30.93 -23.00
CA PHE A 149 -7.36 -31.79 -23.91
C PHE A 149 -6.48 -32.81 -24.63
#